data_AF-D3BPL6-F1
#
_entry.id   AF-D3BPL6-F1
#
_cell.length_a   1.000
_cell.length_b   1.000
_cell.length_c   1.000
_cell.angle_alpha   90.00
_cell.angle_beta   90.00
_cell.angle_gamma   90.00
#
_symmetry.space_group_name_H-M   'P 1'
#
loop_
_entity.id
_entity.type
_entity.pdbx_description
1 polymer ?
#
loop_
_entity_poly.entity_id
_entity_poly.type
_entity_poly.pdbx_seq_one_letter_code
_entity_poly.pdbx_strand_id
1 'polypeptide(L)' 'MFKAKKLIEEGDRVVVYFNREKMALVTIKTGSTYNSKFGSFLHKRLIGCEYGAKVCLSLRA' A
#
# COMPACT_ATOMS: atom_id res chain seq x y z
N MET A 1 -18.42 3.68 14.80
CA MET A 1 -18.69 2.83 13.62
C MET A 1 -17.49 2.91 12.69
N PHE A 2 -16.81 1.80 12.42
CA PHE A 2 -15.74 1.76 11.43
C PHE A 2 -16.38 1.69 10.04
N LYS A 3 -16.32 2.78 9.27
CA LYS A 3 -16.78 2.80 7.88
C LYS A 3 -15.68 2.17 7.03
N ALA A 4 -15.99 1.07 6.35
CA ALA A 4 -15.06 0.46 5.41
C ALA A 4 -14.88 1.41 4.22
N LYS A 5 -13.70 2.02 4.10
CA LYS A 5 -13.33 2.75 2.89
C LYS A 5 -13.08 1.75 1.77
N LYS A 6 -13.55 2.07 0.56
CA LYS A 6 -13.26 1.28 -0.65
C LYS A 6 -11.91 1.63 -1.25
N LEU A 7 -11.57 2.90 -1.32
CA LEU A 7 -10.36 3.41 -1.97
C LEU A 7 -9.37 3.90 -0.92
N ILE A 8 -8.09 3.65 -1.18
CA ILE A 8 -6.97 4.14 -0.36
C ILE A 8 -6.74 5.62 -0.68
N GLU A 9 -6.67 6.46 0.37
CA GLU A 9 -6.41 7.90 0.23
C GLU A 9 -5.11 8.30 0.95
N GLU A 10 -4.63 9.51 0.70
CA GLU A 10 -3.50 10.05 1.46
C GLU A 10 -3.86 10.17 2.95
N GLY A 11 -2.92 9.80 3.82
CA GLY A 11 -3.08 9.83 5.27
C GLY A 11 -3.69 8.55 5.85
N ASP A 12 -4.24 7.66 5.01
CA ASP A 12 -4.73 6.37 5.49
C ASP A 12 -3.59 5.46 5.96
N ARG A 13 -3.88 4.67 6.99
CA ARG A 13 -3.01 3.61 7.50
C ARG A 13 -3.45 2.29 6.90
N VAL A 14 -2.65 1.75 5.99
CA VAL A 14 -2.95 0.51 5.28
C VAL A 14 -2.06 -0.62 5.82
N VAL A 15 -2.61 -1.83 5.88
CA VAL A 15 -1.82 -3.02 6.18
C VAL A 15 -1.41 -3.67 4.87
N VAL A 16 -0.11 -3.68 4.60
CA VAL A 16 0.47 -4.36 3.45
C VAL A 16 0.75 -5.81 3.84
N TYR A 17 0.02 -6.72 3.20
CA TYR A 17 0.20 -8.16 3.38
C TYR A 17 1.23 -8.69 2.38
N PHE A 18 2.32 -9.27 2.88
CA PHE A 18 3.32 -9.97 2.05
C PHE A 18 3.10 -11.48 2.11
N ASN A 19 3.10 -12.02 3.33
CA ASN A 19 2.81 -13.43 3.63
C ASN A 19 2.27 -13.52 5.07
N ARG A 20 1.96 -14.74 5.52
CA ARG A 20 1.36 -14.97 6.85
C ARG A 20 2.21 -14.45 8.01
N GLU A 21 3.53 -14.39 7.83
CA GLU A 21 4.49 -13.97 8.86
C GLU A 21 4.89 -12.49 8.73
N LYS A 22 4.67 -11.89 7.56
CA LYS A 22 5.11 -10.53 7.24
C LYS A 22 3.94 -9.69 6.77
N MET A 23 3.48 -8.87 7.70
CA MET A 23 2.53 -7.79 7.45
C MET A 23 3.15 -6.50 7.97
N ALA A 24 3.00 -5.42 7.22
CA ALA A 24 3.52 -4.12 7.60
C ALA A 24 2.41 -3.07 7.60
N LEU A 25 2.33 -2.28 8.68
CA LEU A 25 1.49 -1.11 8.71
C LEU A 25 2.22 0.04 8.00
N VAL A 26 1.62 0.57 6.94
CA VAL A 26 2.19 1.64 6.12
C VAL A 26 1.24 2.83 6.17
N THR A 27 1.78 4.01 6.47
CA THR A 27 1.02 5.26 6.34
C THR A 27 1.20 5.78 4.93
N ILE A 28 0.09 5.93 4.21
CA ILE A 28 0.10 6.41 2.82
C ILE A 28 0.36 7.92 2.84
N LYS A 29 1.38 8.33 2.10
CA LYS A 29 1.81 9.71 1.96
C LYS A 29 2.29 9.93 0.54
N THR A 30 1.75 10.93 -0.16
CA THR A 30 2.14 11.22 -1.54
C THR A 30 3.61 11.62 -1.59
N GLY A 31 4.34 11.08 -2.58
CA GLY A 31 5.79 11.28 -2.72
C GLY A 31 6.66 10.39 -1.84
N SER A 32 6.09 9.61 -0.92
CA SER A 32 6.82 8.57 -0.20
C SER A 32 6.78 7.23 -0.93
N THR A 33 7.77 6.40 -0.64
CA THR A 33 7.93 5.06 -1.19
C THR A 33 8.12 4.08 -0.05
N TYR A 34 7.35 3.00 -0.03
CA TYR A 34 7.54 1.91 0.89
C TYR A 34 8.55 0.92 0.30
N ASN A 35 9.72 0.81 0.92
CA ASN A 35 10.74 -0.14 0.50
C ASN A 35 10.61 -1.43 1.31
N SER A 36 10.44 -2.54 0.60
CA SER A 36 10.46 -3.89 1.17
C SER A 36 11.60 -4.70 0.55
N LYS A 37 11.92 -5.84 1.14
CA LYS A 37 12.91 -6.80 0.59
C LYS A 37 12.53 -7.27 -0.82
N PHE A 38 11.24 -7.20 -1.18
CA PHE A 38 10.71 -7.58 -2.49
C PHE A 38 10.75 -6.45 -3.51
N GLY A 39 11.10 -5.22 -3.09
CA GLY A 39 11.20 -4.04 -3.94
C GLY A 39 10.47 -2.82 -3.38
N SER A 40 10.37 -1.79 -4.22
CA SER A 40 9.87 -0.46 -3.84
C SER A 40 8.43 -0.23 -4.32
N PHE A 41 7.55 0.15 -3.40
CA PHE A 41 6.15 0.47 -3.66
C PHE A 41 5.91 1.97 -3.54
N LEU A 42 5.66 2.62 -4.68
CA LEU A 42 5.33 4.04 -4.72
C LEU A 42 3.94 4.27 -4.11
N HIS A 43 3.84 5.07 -3.04
CA HIS A 43 2.56 5.39 -2.41
C HIS A 43 1.59 6.08 -3.37
N LYS A 44 2.11 6.89 -4.30
CA LYS A 44 1.31 7.53 -5.36
C LYS A 44 0.50 6.52 -6.19
N ARG A 45 0.99 5.28 -6.34
CA ARG A 45 0.32 4.22 -7.09
C ARG A 45 -0.66 3.41 -6.24
N LEU A 46 -0.53 3.50 -4.91
CA LEU A 46 -1.44 2.89 -3.94
C LEU A 46 -2.67 3.77 -3.71
N ILE A 47 -2.51 5.10 -3.76
CA ILE A 47 -3.61 6.06 -3.67
C ILE A 47 -4.58 5.83 -4.85
N GLY A 48 -5.86 5.65 -4.53
CA GLY A 48 -6.91 5.34 -5.50
C GLY A 48 -7.06 3.85 -5.83
N CYS A 49 -6.20 2.96 -5.31
CA CYS A 49 -6.46 1.53 -5.37
C CYS A 49 -7.51 1.11 -4.35
N GLU A 50 -8.21 0.02 -4.65
CA GLU A 50 -9.17 -0.58 -3.71
C GLU A 50 -8.45 -1.33 -2.58
N TYR A 51 -9.01 -1.26 -1.38
CA TYR A 51 -8.53 -2.08 -0.27
C TYR A 51 -8.70 -3.57 -0.58
N GLY A 52 -7.64 -4.36 -0.38
CA GLY A 52 -7.59 -5.79 -0.72
C GLY A 52 -7.12 -6.09 -2.14
N ALA A 53 -6.87 -5.07 -2.97
CA ALA A 53 -6.28 -5.27 -4.29
C ALA A 53 -4.84 -5.82 -4.18
N LYS A 54 -4.51 -6.79 -5.04
CA LYS A 54 -3.14 -7.29 -5.17
C LYS A 54 -2.31 -6.29 -5.97
N VAL A 55 -1.35 -5.64 -5.32
CA VAL A 55 -0.48 -4.65 -5.97
C VAL A 55 0.80 -5.35 -6.46
N CYS A 56 0.98 -5.40 -7.78
CA CYS A 56 2.24 -5.87 -8.37
C CYS A 56 3.30 -4.76 -8.35
N LEU A 57 4.55 -5.16 -8.15
CA LEU A 57 5.69 -4.25 -8.21
C LEU A 57 5.75 -3.54 -9.56
N SER A 58 6.02 -2.24 -9.55
CA SER A 58 6.31 -1.50 -10.78
C SER A 58 7.81 -1.61 -11.06
N LEU A 59 8.24 -2.73 -11.63
CA LEU A 59 9.51 -2.78 -12.37
C LEU A 59 9.28 -2.02 -13.68
N ARG A 60 9.73 -0.77 -13.74
CA ARG A 60 10.15 -0.21 -15.03
C ARG A 60 11.63 -0.55 -15.17
N ALA A 61 11.91 -1.51 -16.05
CA ALA A 61 13.19 -1.60 -16.74
C ALA A 61 13.41 -0.34 -17.58
#